data_AF-A0A9C9K156-F1
#
_entry.id   AF-A0A9C9K156-F1
#
_cell.length_a   1.000
_cell.length_b   1.000
_cell.length_c   1.000
_cell.angle_alpha   90.00
_cell.angle_beta   90.00
_cell.angle_gamma   90.00
#
_symmetry.space_group_name_H-M   'P 1'
#
loop_
_entity.id
_entity.type
_entity.pdbx_description
1 polymer ?
#
loop_
_entity_poly.entity_id
_entity_poly.type
_entity_poly.pdbx_seq_one_letter_code
_entity_poly.pdbx_strand_id
1 'polypeptide(L)'
;QKNSYLNLGIALIQMGEVEEAEGVLRTALAFFPMDAHLHYNLAVAIGYQGRYDEAIGEYEKVIELMPQHLQALYNLALLFQDTEPDRAVELWRRYLDLAREIPSEGRYVKEAEVYLQLAISKAVEGE
;
A
#
# COMPACT_ATOMS: atom_id res chain seq x y z
N GLN A 1 -6.33 23.35 -4.57
CA GLN A 1 -5.43 22.84 -5.62
C GLN A 1 -4.99 21.40 -5.34
N LYS A 2 -4.41 21.07 -4.17
CA LYS A 2 -4.12 19.68 -3.73
C LYS A 2 -5.23 18.66 -4.04
N ASN A 3 -6.45 18.92 -3.56
CA ASN A 3 -7.58 17.99 -3.74
C ASN A 3 -7.96 17.79 -5.21
N SER A 4 -7.63 18.74 -6.10
CA SER A 4 -7.89 18.60 -7.54
C SER A 4 -6.94 17.60 -8.18
N TYR A 5 -5.65 17.65 -7.83
CA TYR A 5 -4.66 16.69 -8.34
C TYR A 5 -4.91 15.29 -7.81
N LEU A 6 -5.21 15.16 -6.50
CA LEU A 6 -5.53 13.87 -5.89
C LEU A 6 -6.78 13.24 -6.55
N ASN A 7 -7.86 14.00 -6.70
CA ASN A 7 -9.08 13.49 -7.32
C ASN A 7 -8.88 13.12 -8.79
N LEU A 8 -8.09 13.92 -9.54
CA LEU A 8 -7.75 13.60 -10.93
C LEU A 8 -6.92 12.32 -11.02
N GLY A 9 -5.89 12.17 -10.19
CA GLY A 9 -5.07 10.95 -10.15
C GLY A 9 -5.91 9.71 -9.84
N ILE A 10 -6.83 9.79 -8.87
CA ILE A 10 -7.76 8.70 -8.55
C ILE A 10 -8.66 8.36 -9.74
N ALA A 11 -9.22 9.37 -10.41
CA ALA A 11 -10.08 9.17 -11.56
C ALA A 11 -9.33 8.49 -12.73
N LEU A 12 -8.10 8.91 -13.00
CA LEU A 12 -7.24 8.32 -14.03
C LEU A 12 -6.90 6.86 -13.71
N ILE A 13 -6.56 6.54 -12.46
CA ILE A 13 -6.36 5.15 -12.01
C ILE A 13 -7.60 4.30 -12.29
N GLN A 14 -8.79 4.81 -11.96
CA GLN A 14 -10.06 4.09 -12.19
C GLN A 14 -10.38 3.89 -13.68
N MET A 15 -9.89 4.77 -14.54
CA MET A 15 -10.02 4.66 -15.99
C MET A 15 -8.97 3.74 -16.63
N GLY A 16 -7.95 3.32 -15.86
CA GLY A 16 -6.82 2.54 -16.35
C GLY A 16 -5.71 3.38 -17.00
N GLU A 17 -5.84 4.71 -16.99
CA GLU A 17 -4.85 5.66 -17.52
C GLU A 17 -3.73 5.88 -16.48
N VAL A 18 -3.02 4.81 -16.15
CA VAL A 18 -2.13 4.75 -14.98
C VAL A 18 -0.84 5.54 -15.16
N GLU A 19 -0.35 5.70 -16.40
CA GLU A 19 0.80 6.55 -16.72
C GLU A 19 0.46 8.04 -16.52
N GLU A 20 -0.73 8.47 -16.95
CA GLU A 20 -1.20 9.84 -16.75
C GLU A 20 -1.43 10.13 -15.26
N ALA A 21 -2.01 9.16 -14.53
CA ALA A 21 -2.19 9.25 -13.09
C ALA A 21 -0.86 9.48 -12.36
N GLU A 22 0.19 8.70 -12.69
CA GLU A 22 1.53 8.87 -12.13
C GLU A 22 2.05 10.29 -12.38
N GLY A 23 1.94 10.82 -13.60
CA GLY A 23 2.39 12.16 -13.94
C GLY A 23 1.70 13.25 -13.12
N VAL A 24 0.37 13.16 -12.98
CA VAL A 24 -0.44 14.08 -12.16
C VAL A 24 -0.04 14.00 -10.69
N LEU A 25 0.14 12.80 -10.15
CA LEU A 25 0.46 12.58 -8.73
C LEU A 25 1.88 13.03 -8.39
N ARG A 26 2.88 12.76 -9.24
CA ARG A 26 4.24 13.28 -9.07
C ARG A 26 4.29 14.80 -9.12
N THR A 27 3.53 15.41 -10.03
CA THR A 27 3.39 16.87 -10.09
C THR A 27 2.82 17.42 -8.78
N ALA A 28 1.80 16.78 -8.23
CA ALA A 28 1.21 17.17 -6.96
C ALA A 28 2.21 17.04 -5.79
N LEU A 29 2.99 15.96 -5.76
CA LEU A 29 4.02 15.72 -4.73
C LEU A 29 5.16 16.75 -4.78
N ALA A 30 5.45 17.34 -5.93
CA ALA A 30 6.41 18.45 -6.01
C ALA A 30 5.96 19.67 -5.19
N PHE A 31 4.65 19.85 -4.98
CA PHE A 31 4.10 20.92 -4.13
C PHE A 31 3.75 20.44 -2.72
N PHE A 32 3.40 19.17 -2.56
CA PHE A 32 2.94 18.58 -1.30
C PHE A 32 3.70 17.30 -0.97
N PRO A 33 5.01 17.38 -0.68
CA PRO A 33 5.89 16.21 -0.58
C PRO A 33 5.65 15.33 0.64
N MET A 34 4.85 15.77 1.62
CA MET A 34 4.54 15.02 2.85
C MET A 34 3.08 14.54 2.85
N ASP A 35 2.46 14.47 1.67
CA ASP A 35 1.08 14.03 1.55
C ASP A 35 0.99 12.53 1.34
N ALA A 36 0.69 11.82 2.42
CA ALA A 36 0.56 10.38 2.40
C ALA A 36 -0.55 9.85 1.46
N HIS A 37 -1.59 10.63 1.16
CA HIS A 37 -2.61 10.18 0.18
C HIS A 37 -2.09 10.26 -1.25
N LEU A 38 -1.26 11.26 -1.56
CA LEU A 38 -0.61 11.35 -2.88
C LEU A 38 0.41 10.22 -3.05
N HIS A 39 1.22 9.94 -2.03
CA HIS A 39 2.14 8.80 -2.03
C HIS A 39 1.40 7.46 -2.21
N TYR A 40 0.29 7.26 -1.49
CA TYR A 40 -0.51 6.04 -1.62
C TYR A 40 -1.04 5.85 -3.04
N ASN A 41 -1.66 6.88 -3.63
CA ASN A 41 -2.20 6.76 -4.98
C ASN A 41 -1.10 6.64 -6.03
N LEU A 42 0.07 7.24 -5.80
CA LEU A 42 1.23 7.08 -6.67
C LEU A 42 1.72 5.62 -6.63
N ALA A 43 1.83 5.04 -5.44
CA ALA A 43 2.18 3.63 -5.26
C ALA A 43 1.20 2.69 -5.97
N VAL A 44 -0.10 2.97 -5.89
CA VAL A 44 -1.15 2.22 -6.61
C VAL A 44 -0.98 2.34 -8.14
N ALA A 45 -0.81 3.55 -8.67
CA ALA A 45 -0.63 3.77 -10.10
C ALA A 45 0.63 3.05 -10.65
N ILE A 46 1.76 3.17 -9.94
CA ILE A 46 3.02 2.49 -10.26
C ILE A 46 2.84 0.96 -10.18
N GLY A 47 2.13 0.47 -9.17
CA GLY A 47 1.85 -0.95 -8.99
C GLY A 47 1.03 -1.54 -10.15
N TYR A 48 0.04 -0.81 -10.68
CA TYR A 48 -0.70 -1.23 -11.87
C TYR A 48 0.17 -1.32 -13.13
N GLN A 49 1.28 -0.58 -13.19
CA GLN A 49 2.27 -0.70 -14.26
C GLN A 49 3.27 -1.84 -14.03
N GLY A 50 3.17 -2.59 -12.91
CA GLY A 50 4.08 -3.69 -12.56
C GLY A 50 5.43 -3.26 -12.00
N ARG A 51 5.62 -1.97 -11.69
CA ARG A 51 6.88 -1.41 -11.14
C ARG A 51 6.93 -1.55 -9.61
N TYR A 52 6.88 -2.79 -9.13
CA TYR A 52 6.66 -3.09 -7.71
C TYR A 52 7.71 -2.51 -6.75
N ASP A 53 9.00 -2.52 -7.11
CA ASP A 53 10.07 -1.95 -6.28
C ASP A 53 9.86 -0.46 -6.01
N GLU A 54 9.39 0.28 -7.01
CA GLU A 54 9.11 1.71 -6.86
C GLU A 54 7.82 1.95 -6.07
N ALA A 55 6.81 1.09 -6.26
CA ALA A 55 5.58 1.14 -5.47
C ALA A 55 5.85 0.88 -3.98
N ILE A 56 6.75 -0.06 -3.66
CA ILE A 56 7.20 -0.34 -2.29
C ILE A 56 7.72 0.93 -1.64
N GLY A 57 8.65 1.65 -2.29
CA GLY A 57 9.22 2.88 -1.74
C GLY A 57 8.17 3.97 -1.49
N GLU A 58 7.14 4.06 -2.32
CA GLU A 58 6.03 4.99 -2.11
C GLU A 58 5.09 4.54 -0.97
N TYR A 59 4.81 3.23 -0.83
CA TYR A 59 4.05 2.70 0.31
C TYR A 59 4.79 2.85 1.64
N GLU A 60 6.11 2.66 1.66
CA GLU A 60 6.94 2.88 2.86
C GLU A 60 6.81 4.35 3.33
N LYS A 61 6.86 5.33 2.42
CA LYS A 61 6.58 6.74 2.75
C LYS A 61 5.19 6.96 3.33
N VAL A 62 4.16 6.26 2.84
CA VAL A 62 2.82 6.33 3.43
C VAL A 62 2.84 5.87 4.89
N ILE A 63 3.55 4.78 5.20
CA ILE A 63 3.63 4.23 6.55
C ILE A 63 4.49 5.11 7.47
N GLU A 64 5.53 5.76 6.94
CA GLU A 64 6.31 6.76 7.68
C GLU A 64 5.46 7.97 8.09
N LEU A 65 4.65 8.49 7.16
CA LEU A 65 3.81 9.67 7.37
C LEU A 65 2.50 9.35 8.13
N MET A 66 1.92 8.18 7.88
CA MET A 66 0.68 7.69 8.47
C MET A 66 0.84 6.22 8.91
N PRO A 67 1.41 5.98 10.11
CA PRO A 67 1.69 4.65 10.63
C PRO A 67 0.48 3.69 10.72
N GLN A 68 -0.74 4.21 10.73
CA GLN A 68 -1.96 3.42 10.89
C GLN A 68 -2.72 3.25 9.56
N HIS A 69 -2.11 3.58 8.42
CA HIS A 69 -2.76 3.51 7.12
C HIS A 69 -2.96 2.05 6.66
N LEU A 70 -4.12 1.48 6.99
CA LEU A 70 -4.45 0.07 6.77
C LEU A 70 -4.25 -0.38 5.32
N GLN A 71 -4.70 0.39 4.32
CA GLN A 71 -4.56 -0.01 2.92
C GLN A 71 -3.09 -0.05 2.47
N ALA A 72 -2.22 0.80 3.04
CA ALA A 72 -0.80 0.80 2.70
C ALA A 72 -0.09 -0.38 3.36
N LEU A 73 -0.42 -0.68 4.63
CA LEU A 73 0.07 -1.88 5.31
C LEU A 73 -0.33 -3.16 4.57
N TYR A 74 -1.59 -3.24 4.14
CA TYR A 74 -2.13 -4.37 3.39
C TYR A 74 -1.40 -4.57 2.06
N ASN A 75 -1.31 -3.52 1.23
CA ASN A 75 -0.66 -3.61 -0.09
C ASN A 75 0.84 -3.89 0.03
N LEU A 76 1.52 -3.28 1.00
CA LEU A 76 2.94 -3.52 1.21
C LEU A 76 3.21 -4.94 1.72
N ALA A 77 2.38 -5.47 2.62
CA ALA A 77 2.50 -6.84 3.10
C ALA A 77 2.33 -7.85 1.96
N LEU A 78 1.39 -7.61 1.04
CA LEU A 78 1.22 -8.43 -0.16
C LEU A 78 2.44 -8.37 -1.09
N LEU A 79 3.04 -7.20 -1.28
CA LEU A 79 4.23 -7.06 -2.13
C LEU A 79 5.45 -7.81 -1.59
N PHE A 80 5.57 -7.94 -0.27
CA PHE A 80 6.63 -8.72 0.37
C PHE A 80 6.30 -10.21 0.55
N GLN A 81 5.07 -10.64 0.24
CA GLN A 81 4.57 -11.99 0.54
C GLN A 81 5.44 -13.12 -0.04
N ASP A 82 6.06 -12.87 -1.20
CA ASP A 82 6.89 -13.85 -1.92
C ASP A 82 8.39 -13.53 -1.88
N THR A 83 8.75 -12.26 -1.68
CA THR A 83 10.14 -11.79 -1.78
C THR A 83 10.82 -11.70 -0.42
N GLU A 84 10.10 -11.24 0.61
CA GLU A 84 10.62 -11.00 1.96
C GLU A 84 9.55 -11.42 2.99
N PRO A 85 9.31 -12.73 3.16
CA PRO A 85 8.19 -13.24 3.95
C PRO A 85 8.24 -12.78 5.42
N ASP A 86 9.42 -12.56 6.00
CA ASP A 86 9.57 -12.01 7.35
C ASP A 86 9.00 -10.59 7.46
N ARG A 87 9.27 -9.72 6.47
CA ARG A 87 8.70 -8.37 6.41
C ARG A 87 7.18 -8.44 6.22
N ALA A 88 6.69 -9.37 5.39
CA ALA A 88 5.27 -9.59 5.24
C ALA A 88 4.60 -10.01 6.57
N VAL A 89 5.22 -10.91 7.35
CA VAL A 89 4.72 -11.30 8.68
C VAL A 89 4.58 -10.10 9.61
N GLU A 90 5.61 -9.24 9.68
CA GLU A 90 5.57 -8.03 10.51
C GLU A 90 4.41 -7.10 10.12
N LEU A 91 4.27 -6.82 8.82
CA LEU A 91 3.25 -5.92 8.29
C LEU A 91 1.84 -6.50 8.49
N TRP A 92 1.64 -7.80 8.29
CA TRP A 92 0.34 -8.45 8.52
C TRP A 92 -0.07 -8.41 9.99
N ARG A 93 0.87 -8.64 10.91
CA ARG A 93 0.59 -8.52 12.35
C ARG A 93 0.12 -7.11 12.69
N ARG A 94 0.85 -6.10 12.22
CA ARG A 94 0.50 -4.69 12.43
C ARG A 94 -0.85 -4.33 11.81
N TYR A 95 -1.14 -4.80 10.59
CA TYR A 95 -2.44 -4.62 9.95
C TYR A 95 -3.57 -5.22 10.81
N LEU A 96 -3.40 -6.48 11.26
CA LEU A 96 -4.41 -7.19 12.04
C LEU A 96 -4.65 -6.55 13.41
N ASP A 97 -3.60 -6.09 14.08
CA ASP A 97 -3.73 -5.40 15.37
C ASP A 97 -4.58 -4.13 15.24
N LEU A 98 -4.36 -3.34 14.19
CA LEU A 98 -5.15 -2.13 13.91
C LEU A 98 -6.57 -2.48 13.42
N ALA A 99 -6.72 -3.45 12.52
CA ALA A 99 -8.00 -3.78 11.90
C ALA A 99 -8.98 -4.41 12.91
N ARG A 100 -8.49 -5.12 13.93
CA ARG A 100 -9.34 -5.68 15.01
C ARG A 100 -10.02 -4.61 15.85
N GLU A 101 -9.49 -3.40 15.89
CA GLU A 101 -10.09 -2.26 16.59
C GLU A 101 -11.24 -1.62 15.79
N ILE A 102 -11.40 -1.99 14.50
CA ILE A 102 -12.38 -1.40 13.58
C ILE A 102 -13.43 -2.46 13.19
N PRO A 103 -14.64 -2.43 13.77
CA PRO A 103 -15.65 -3.48 13.56
C PRO A 103 -16.07 -3.71 12.10
N SER A 104 -15.99 -2.68 11.24
CA SER A 104 -16.34 -2.78 9.82
C SER A 104 -15.33 -3.59 8.99
N GLU A 105 -14.12 -3.83 9.50
CA GLU A 105 -13.04 -4.51 8.78
C GLU A 105 -13.04 -6.04 8.96
N GLY A 106 -14.05 -6.61 9.63
CA GLY A 106 -14.06 -8.03 10.02
C GLY A 106 -13.89 -9.05 8.88
N ARG A 107 -14.24 -8.70 7.63
CA ARG A 107 -13.94 -9.54 6.45
C ARG A 107 -12.45 -9.53 6.13
N TYR A 108 -11.84 -8.34 6.12
CA TYR A 108 -10.43 -8.16 5.77
C TYR A 108 -9.49 -8.72 6.84
N VAL A 109 -9.92 -8.74 8.11
CA VAL A 109 -9.20 -9.43 9.20
C VAL A 109 -9.02 -10.92 8.88
N LYS A 110 -10.08 -11.63 8.47
CA LYS A 110 -9.99 -13.07 8.14
C LYS A 110 -9.07 -13.34 6.95
N GLU A 111 -9.13 -12.47 5.94
CA GLU A 111 -8.27 -12.58 4.76
C GLU A 111 -6.79 -12.34 5.12
N ALA A 112 -6.50 -11.27 5.87
CA ALA A 112 -5.15 -10.98 6.35
C ALA A 112 -4.59 -12.07 7.27
N GLU A 113 -5.43 -12.76 8.06
CA GLU A 113 -5.00 -13.93 8.84
C GLU A 113 -4.51 -15.08 7.95
N VAL A 114 -5.14 -15.31 6.79
CA VAL A 114 -4.69 -16.32 5.82
C VAL A 114 -3.34 -15.94 5.24
N TYR A 115 -3.17 -14.68 4.81
CA TYR A 115 -1.89 -14.21 4.28
C TYR A 115 -0.76 -14.23 5.32
N LEU A 116 -1.08 -13.92 6.59
CA LEU A 116 -0.14 -14.06 7.69
C LEU A 116 0.34 -15.51 7.84
N GLN A 117 -0.58 -16.50 7.86
CA GLN A 117 -0.18 -17.91 7.96
C GLN A 117 0.68 -18.35 6.78
N LEU A 118 0.33 -17.91 5.56
CA LEU A 118 1.12 -18.19 4.36
C LEU A 118 2.53 -17.57 4.46
N ALA A 119 2.64 -16.34 4.97
CA ALA A 119 3.92 -15.67 5.15
C ALA A 119 4.79 -16.40 6.19
N ILE A 120 4.19 -16.84 7.31
CA ILE A 120 4.88 -17.62 8.34
C ILE A 120 5.40 -18.94 7.78
N SER A 121 4.59 -19.68 7.01
CA SER A 121 5.03 -20.95 6.39
C SER A 121 6.25 -20.72 5.50
N LYS A 122 6.20 -19.69 4.64
CA LYS A 122 7.30 -19.36 3.73
C LYS A 122 8.57 -18.91 4.46
N ALA A 123 8.44 -18.13 5.53
CA ALA A 123 9.58 -17.70 6.34
C ALA A 123 10.29 -18.92 6.96
N VAL A 124 9.54 -19.87 7.50
CA VAL A 124 10.09 -21.09 8.11
C VAL A 124 10.68 -22.05 7.08
N GLU A 125 10.12 -22.14 5.87
CA GLU A 125 10.63 -22.99 4.79
C GLU A 125 11.90 -22.44 4.12
N GLY A 126 12.16 -21.13 4.26
CA GLY A 126 13.35 -20.46 3.71
C GLY A 126 14.59 -20.49 4.60
N GLU A 127 14.47 -20.94 5.84
CA GLU A 127 15.56 -21.14 6.83
C GLU A 127 16.20 -22.53 6.70
#